data_AF-A0A952GY71-F1
#
_entry.id   AF-A0A952GY71-F1
#
_cell.length_a   1.000
_cell.length_b   1.000
_cell.length_c   1.000
_cell.angle_alpha   90.00
_cell.angle_beta   90.00
_cell.angle_gamma   90.00
#
_symmetry.space_group_name_H-M   'P 1'
#
loop_
_entity.id
_entity.type
_entity.pdbx_description
1 polymer ?
#
loop_
_entity_poly.entity_id
_entity_poly.type
_entity_poly.pdbx_seq_one_letter_code
_entity_poly.pdbx_strand_id
1 'polypeptide(L)'
;MLYVVGYLHLGGYIGNGESHVGWWSAALTQLVLGSFTFLSGFLIAGRPLRGGLGDVLGFYRRRLLRIYPLFLLSLAGFVALGLTYWVTAAKSALGLSMFWLSPPMTLWYVVMLLVCFVLAPLLLIGSWARTALTSVALLALMALWHTAVTPMDLRMATQFAAFASGVLFARGGWRTQVRSAAFYLATAAAVILQLSTARQDEAITAWTAVPAVCLVPILLLAGFDALAQPWMKSRWVRFLSHASFCAYLFHRIVYALLERAVQPHDALLHWLWLLGVGLPMVLAVSAFIQTAYDDLLQHGMPALSKFARS
;
A
#
# COMPACT_ATOMS: atom_id res chain seq x y z
N MET A 1 -6.10 5.20 4.15
CA MET A 1 -6.69 3.91 4.54
C MET A 1 -8.20 3.99 4.66
N LEU A 2 -8.77 4.89 5.48
CA LEU A 2 -10.22 5.05 5.62
C LEU A 2 -10.95 5.31 4.30
N TYR A 3 -10.38 6.09 3.38
CA TYR A 3 -10.94 6.25 2.03
C TYR A 3 -11.05 4.92 1.26
N VAL A 4 -10.00 4.08 1.32
CA VAL A 4 -9.97 2.81 0.59
C VAL A 4 -10.92 1.80 1.24
N VAL A 5 -10.87 1.65 2.57
CA VAL A 5 -11.65 0.68 3.32
C VAL A 5 -13.10 1.10 3.54
N GLY A 6 -13.33 2.39 3.73
CA GLY A 6 -14.58 3.01 4.18
C GLY A 6 -15.34 3.80 3.11
N TYR A 7 -14.83 3.90 1.88
CA TYR A 7 -15.55 4.54 0.78
C TYR A 7 -15.43 3.73 -0.52
N LEU A 8 -14.22 3.42 -0.97
CA LEU A 8 -14.00 2.66 -2.20
C LEU A 8 -14.59 1.25 -2.12
N HIS A 9 -14.23 0.47 -1.08
CA HIS A 9 -14.68 -0.92 -0.99
C HIS A 9 -16.14 -1.08 -0.54
N LEU A 10 -16.72 -0.09 0.13
CA LEU A 10 -18.16 -0.09 0.43
C LEU A 10 -19.02 -0.01 -0.84
N GLY A 11 -18.59 0.77 -1.84
CA GLY A 11 -19.32 0.90 -3.11
C GLY A 11 -19.53 -0.46 -3.80
N GLY A 12 -18.58 -1.38 -3.64
CA GLY A 12 -18.68 -2.75 -4.18
C GLY A 12 -19.80 -3.60 -3.60
N TYR A 13 -20.36 -3.25 -2.45
CA TYR A 13 -21.42 -4.01 -1.78
C TYR A 13 -22.84 -3.50 -2.09
N ILE A 14 -22.98 -2.33 -2.72
CA ILE A 14 -24.30 -1.74 -3.03
C ILE A 14 -24.53 -1.79 -4.53
N GLY A 15 -25.42 -2.68 -4.96
CA GLY A 15 -26.22 -2.64 -6.20
C GLY A 15 -25.52 -2.55 -7.56
N ASN A 16 -24.56 -1.66 -7.74
CA ASN A 16 -23.89 -1.38 -9.01
C ASN A 16 -22.37 -1.64 -8.98
N GLY A 17 -21.84 -2.24 -7.90
CA GLY A 17 -20.40 -2.49 -7.76
C GLY A 17 -19.57 -1.21 -7.62
N GLU A 18 -18.28 -1.24 -7.98
CA GLU A 18 -17.37 -0.08 -7.89
C GLU A 18 -17.76 1.10 -8.84
N SER A 19 -18.85 1.00 -9.59
CA SER A 19 -19.35 2.07 -10.48
C SER A 19 -19.98 3.26 -9.73
N HIS A 20 -20.29 3.12 -8.44
CA HIS A 20 -20.71 4.25 -7.59
C HIS A 20 -19.58 5.27 -7.36
N VAL A 21 -18.32 4.87 -7.56
CA VAL A 21 -17.16 5.70 -7.28
C VAL A 21 -16.72 6.31 -8.61
N GLY A 22 -17.18 7.54 -8.90
CA GLY A 22 -17.00 8.19 -10.22
C GLY A 22 -15.56 8.19 -10.75
N TRP A 23 -15.37 8.48 -12.04
CA TRP A 23 -14.09 8.33 -12.79
C TRP A 23 -12.80 8.87 -12.12
N TRP A 24 -12.91 9.84 -11.21
CA TRP A 24 -11.79 10.40 -10.45
C TRP A 24 -11.30 9.50 -9.30
N SER A 25 -12.11 8.51 -8.89
CA SER A 25 -11.85 7.60 -7.77
C SER A 25 -10.62 6.71 -7.99
N ALA A 26 -10.43 6.24 -9.22
CA ALA A 26 -9.27 5.44 -9.61
C ALA A 26 -7.98 6.26 -9.47
N ALA A 27 -7.98 7.50 -9.96
CA ALA A 27 -6.84 8.41 -9.83
C ALA A 27 -6.53 8.70 -8.35
N LEU A 28 -7.55 9.02 -7.55
CA LEU A 28 -7.36 9.26 -6.12
C LEU A 28 -6.86 8.01 -5.38
N THR A 29 -7.38 6.83 -5.70
CA THR A 29 -6.94 5.56 -5.11
C THR A 29 -5.46 5.32 -5.38
N GLN A 30 -5.01 5.54 -6.62
CA GLN A 30 -3.58 5.43 -6.98
C GLN A 30 -2.71 6.43 -6.21
N LEU A 31 -3.18 7.67 -6.02
CA LEU A 31 -2.46 8.67 -5.22
C LEU A 31 -2.39 8.29 -3.73
N VAL A 32 -3.49 7.79 -3.17
CA VAL A 32 -3.55 7.36 -1.77
C VAL A 32 -2.62 6.17 -1.53
N LEU A 33 -2.73 5.11 -2.33
CA LEU A 33 -1.87 3.92 -2.23
C LEU A 33 -0.41 4.26 -2.55
N GLY A 34 -0.19 5.06 -3.60
CA GLY A 34 1.13 5.58 -3.97
C GLY A 34 1.78 6.36 -2.82
N SER A 35 1.01 7.17 -2.08
CA SER A 35 1.50 7.88 -0.89
C SER A 35 1.93 6.93 0.23
N PHE A 36 1.17 5.86 0.50
CA PHE A 36 1.58 4.84 1.47
C PHE A 36 2.86 4.11 1.03
N THR A 37 2.96 3.78 -0.25
CA THR A 37 4.12 3.08 -0.81
C THR A 37 5.36 3.97 -0.82
N PHE A 38 5.20 5.25 -1.18
CA PHE A 38 6.21 6.28 -1.08
C PHE A 38 6.73 6.43 0.35
N LEU A 39 5.83 6.59 1.32
CA LEU A 39 6.22 6.70 2.74
C LEU A 39 6.95 5.45 3.23
N SER A 40 6.54 4.27 2.75
CA SER A 40 7.22 3.02 3.08
C SER A 40 8.68 3.03 2.59
N GLY A 41 8.94 3.47 1.35
CA GLY A 41 10.31 3.63 0.83
C GLY A 41 11.10 4.72 1.55
N PHE A 42 10.46 5.88 1.77
CA PHE A 42 11.06 7.04 2.42
C PHE A 42 11.52 6.74 3.85
N LEU A 43 10.66 6.12 4.67
CA LEU A 43 10.98 5.80 6.06
C LEU A 43 12.06 4.71 6.18
N ILE A 44 12.09 3.76 5.24
CA ILE A 44 13.12 2.72 5.23
C ILE A 44 14.49 3.28 4.88
N ALA A 45 14.55 4.23 3.94
CA ALA A 45 15.78 4.87 3.54
C ALA A 45 16.47 5.68 4.65
N GLY A 46 15.74 6.05 5.70
CA GLY A 46 16.30 6.67 6.91
C GLY A 46 17.28 5.79 7.69
N ARG A 47 17.32 4.48 7.42
CA ARG A 47 18.30 3.54 7.99
C ARG A 47 19.08 2.85 6.87
N PRO A 48 20.17 3.45 6.37
CA PRO A 48 20.93 2.89 5.26
C PRO A 48 21.53 1.52 5.64
N LEU A 49 21.52 0.58 4.69
CA LEU A 49 22.14 -0.73 4.84
C LEU A 49 23.63 -0.64 4.49
N ARG A 50 24.49 -1.28 5.29
CA ARG A 50 25.95 -1.30 5.06
C ARG A 50 26.38 -2.35 4.02
N GLY A 51 25.44 -3.15 3.51
CA GLY A 51 25.66 -4.07 2.39
C GLY A 51 26.16 -5.48 2.77
N GLY A 52 26.40 -5.76 4.06
CA GLY A 52 26.75 -7.11 4.51
C GLY A 52 25.55 -8.08 4.45
N LEU A 53 25.82 -9.37 4.21
CA LEU A 53 24.78 -10.40 4.15
C LEU A 53 23.94 -10.45 5.45
N GLY A 54 24.59 -10.32 6.61
CA GLY A 54 23.91 -10.26 7.90
C GLY A 54 22.95 -9.06 8.05
N ASP A 55 23.32 -7.90 7.50
CA ASP A 55 22.47 -6.70 7.52
C ASP A 55 21.23 -6.88 6.63
N VAL A 56 21.41 -7.48 5.46
CA VAL A 56 20.34 -7.77 4.50
C VAL A 56 19.39 -8.84 5.04
N LEU A 57 19.91 -9.95 5.57
CA LEU A 57 19.10 -10.99 6.21
C LEU A 57 18.37 -10.46 7.44
N GLY A 58 19.06 -9.64 8.24
CA GLY A 58 18.46 -8.91 9.34
C GLY A 58 17.29 -8.06 8.86
N PHE A 59 17.49 -7.24 7.82
CA PHE A 59 16.43 -6.42 7.22
C PHE A 59 15.21 -7.25 6.81
N TYR A 60 15.40 -8.34 6.06
CA TYR A 60 14.29 -9.20 5.63
C TYR A 60 13.57 -9.83 6.81
N ARG A 61 14.31 -10.38 7.79
CA ARG A 61 13.72 -10.99 8.97
C ARG A 61 12.79 -10.02 9.72
N ARG A 62 13.22 -8.77 9.93
CA ARG A 62 12.40 -7.76 10.63
C ARG A 62 11.09 -7.47 9.89
N ARG A 63 11.15 -7.34 8.56
CA ARG A 63 9.98 -7.03 7.72
C ARG A 63 9.03 -8.21 7.60
N LEU A 64 9.56 -9.40 7.34
CA LEU A 64 8.78 -10.62 7.24
C LEU A 64 8.06 -10.91 8.57
N LEU A 65 8.75 -10.83 9.71
CA LEU A 65 8.13 -11.04 11.00
C LEU A 65 7.01 -10.03 11.31
N ARG A 66 7.06 -8.82 10.78
CA ARG A 66 6.02 -7.81 11.05
C ARG A 66 4.78 -7.98 10.17
N ILE A 67 4.97 -8.36 8.91
CA ILE A 67 3.93 -8.28 7.87
C ILE A 67 3.42 -9.66 7.48
N TYR A 68 4.34 -10.62 7.33
CA TYR A 68 4.06 -11.89 6.68
C TYR A 68 3.08 -12.79 7.47
N PRO A 69 3.17 -12.95 8.81
CA PRO A 69 2.22 -13.77 9.55
C PRO A 69 0.78 -13.25 9.48
N LEU A 70 0.57 -11.94 9.66
CA LEU A 70 -0.75 -11.32 9.52
C LEU A 70 -1.28 -11.42 8.09
N PHE A 71 -0.40 -11.25 7.10
CA PHE A 71 -0.76 -11.46 5.69
C PHE A 71 -1.19 -12.91 5.42
N LEU A 72 -0.43 -13.91 5.86
CA LEU A 72 -0.82 -15.33 5.71
C LEU A 72 -2.14 -15.65 6.42
N LEU A 73 -2.35 -15.10 7.62
CA LEU A 73 -3.61 -15.26 8.35
C LEU A 73 -4.79 -14.67 7.56
N SER A 74 -4.64 -13.46 7.02
CA SER A 74 -5.68 -12.87 6.16
C SER A 74 -5.90 -13.69 4.89
N LEU A 75 -4.85 -14.21 4.29
CA LEU A 75 -4.93 -15.00 3.06
C LEU A 75 -5.67 -16.32 3.30
N ALA A 76 -5.41 -16.98 4.42
CA ALA A 76 -6.17 -18.15 4.87
C ALA A 76 -7.64 -17.79 5.09
N GLY A 77 -7.94 -16.64 5.70
CA GLY A 77 -9.31 -16.14 5.85
C GLY A 77 -10.02 -15.89 4.52
N PHE A 78 -9.31 -15.33 3.53
CA PHE A 78 -9.84 -15.14 2.17
C PHE A 78 -10.20 -16.48 1.52
N VAL A 79 -9.35 -17.50 1.66
CA VAL A 79 -9.63 -18.83 1.12
C VAL A 79 -10.81 -19.48 1.86
N ALA A 80 -10.82 -19.43 3.20
CA ALA A 80 -11.86 -20.04 4.03
C ALA A 80 -13.25 -19.45 3.75
N LEU A 81 -13.34 -18.16 3.40
CA LEU A 81 -14.58 -17.50 3.04
C LEU A 81 -14.93 -17.60 1.55
N GLY A 82 -14.11 -18.25 0.73
CA GLY A 82 -14.33 -18.34 -0.72
C GLY A 82 -14.09 -17.02 -1.48
N LEU A 83 -13.33 -16.09 -0.89
CA LEU A 83 -12.96 -14.81 -1.51
C LEU A 83 -11.78 -14.95 -2.50
N THR A 84 -11.05 -16.07 -2.45
CA THR A 84 -9.98 -16.40 -3.41
C THR A 84 -9.77 -17.91 -3.51
N TYR A 85 -9.10 -18.35 -4.57
CA TYR A 85 -8.75 -19.76 -4.79
C TYR A 85 -7.39 -20.12 -4.19
N TRP A 86 -7.20 -21.38 -3.84
CA TRP A 86 -5.94 -21.92 -3.29
C TRP A 86 -4.72 -21.62 -4.18
N VAL A 87 -4.84 -21.79 -5.50
CA VAL A 87 -3.73 -21.54 -6.43
C VAL A 87 -3.32 -20.07 -6.42
N THR A 88 -4.29 -19.17 -6.44
CA THR A 88 -4.08 -17.74 -6.33
C THR A 88 -3.44 -17.38 -4.99
N ALA A 89 -3.96 -17.93 -3.89
CA ALA A 89 -3.40 -17.74 -2.56
C ALA A 89 -1.94 -18.22 -2.49
N ALA A 90 -1.63 -19.41 -2.97
CA ALA A 90 -0.26 -19.93 -2.98
C ALA A 90 0.70 -19.01 -3.76
N LYS A 91 0.29 -18.55 -4.95
CA LYS A 91 1.09 -17.58 -5.74
C LYS A 91 1.29 -16.27 -5.00
N SER A 92 0.29 -15.77 -4.30
CA SER A 92 0.39 -14.53 -3.49
C SER A 92 1.24 -14.69 -2.24
N ALA A 93 1.17 -15.84 -1.57
CA ALA A 93 2.05 -16.16 -0.45
C ALA A 93 3.52 -16.10 -0.86
N LEU A 94 3.83 -16.51 -2.10
CA LEU A 94 5.18 -16.48 -2.66
C LEU A 94 5.57 -15.13 -3.30
N GLY A 95 4.68 -14.13 -3.35
CA GLY A 95 4.96 -12.85 -4.01
C GLY A 95 4.84 -12.88 -5.54
N LEU A 96 4.45 -14.02 -6.12
CA LEU A 96 4.50 -14.26 -7.57
C LEU A 96 3.25 -13.77 -8.31
N SER A 97 2.14 -13.56 -7.60
CA SER A 97 0.87 -13.20 -8.23
C SER A 97 0.85 -11.82 -8.90
N MET A 98 1.85 -10.96 -8.62
CA MET A 98 1.99 -9.68 -9.35
C MET A 98 2.51 -9.89 -10.78
N PHE A 99 3.26 -10.97 -11.02
CA PHE A 99 3.92 -11.26 -12.31
C PHE A 99 3.17 -12.29 -13.17
N TRP A 100 2.28 -13.08 -12.56
CA TRP A 100 1.34 -13.98 -13.23
C TRP A 100 -0.06 -13.66 -12.74
N LEU A 101 -0.70 -12.71 -13.42
CA LEU A 101 -2.07 -12.18 -13.25
C LEU A 101 -2.99 -12.91 -12.26
N SER A 102 -3.80 -12.09 -11.56
CA SER A 102 -4.82 -12.44 -10.56
C SER A 102 -4.34 -12.52 -9.10
N PRO A 103 -3.69 -11.49 -8.53
CA PRO A 103 -3.59 -11.40 -7.06
C PRO A 103 -5.01 -11.27 -6.43
N PRO A 104 -5.26 -11.80 -5.22
CA PRO A 104 -6.53 -11.66 -4.55
C PRO A 104 -6.92 -10.18 -4.43
N MET A 105 -8.21 -9.90 -4.62
CA MET A 105 -8.77 -8.56 -4.50
C MET A 105 -8.33 -7.96 -3.16
N THR A 106 -7.82 -6.72 -3.19
CA THR A 106 -7.22 -5.98 -2.06
C THR A 106 -5.94 -6.53 -1.45
N LEU A 107 -5.67 -7.84 -1.44
CA LEU A 107 -4.38 -8.33 -0.92
C LEU A 107 -3.20 -8.06 -1.85
N TRP A 108 -3.47 -7.77 -3.13
CA TRP A 108 -2.45 -7.43 -4.14
C TRP A 108 -1.45 -6.36 -3.66
N TYR A 109 -1.90 -5.35 -2.91
CA TYR A 109 -1.01 -4.28 -2.43
C TYR A 109 0.03 -4.78 -1.45
N VAL A 110 -0.33 -5.73 -0.58
CA VAL A 110 0.62 -6.32 0.38
C VAL A 110 1.59 -7.24 -0.35
N VAL A 111 1.13 -8.02 -1.33
CA VAL A 111 2.00 -8.84 -2.20
C VAL A 111 3.04 -7.96 -2.90
N MET A 112 2.58 -6.89 -3.55
CA MET A 112 3.43 -5.90 -4.20
C MET A 112 4.41 -5.25 -3.21
N LEU A 113 3.96 -4.89 -2.01
CA LEU A 113 4.82 -4.28 -0.98
C LEU A 113 5.90 -5.26 -0.51
N LEU A 114 5.59 -6.56 -0.39
CA LEU A 114 6.59 -7.59 -0.10
C LEU A 114 7.63 -7.67 -1.22
N VAL A 115 7.22 -7.61 -2.50
CA VAL A 115 8.16 -7.54 -3.63
C VAL A 115 9.05 -6.29 -3.55
N CYS A 116 8.47 -5.12 -3.24
CA CYS A 116 9.25 -3.89 -3.00
C CYS A 116 10.27 -4.08 -1.88
N PHE A 117 9.92 -4.77 -0.79
CA PHE A 117 10.87 -5.05 0.29
C PHE A 117 11.95 -6.04 -0.10
N VAL A 118 11.65 -7.06 -0.91
CA VAL A 118 12.66 -7.96 -1.48
C VAL A 118 13.68 -7.17 -2.29
N LEU A 119 13.21 -6.22 -3.11
CA LEU A 119 14.06 -5.35 -3.94
C LEU A 119 14.75 -4.22 -3.16
N ALA A 120 14.25 -3.85 -1.97
CA ALA A 120 14.71 -2.68 -1.24
C ALA A 120 16.23 -2.65 -0.97
N PRO A 121 16.91 -3.75 -0.60
CA PRO A 121 18.36 -3.72 -0.41
C PRO A 121 19.14 -3.24 -1.64
N LEU A 122 18.68 -3.54 -2.85
CA LEU A 122 19.29 -3.05 -4.09
C LEU A 122 19.24 -1.52 -4.20
N LEU A 123 18.20 -0.90 -3.65
CA LEU A 123 18.00 0.55 -3.63
C LEU A 123 18.72 1.23 -2.45
N LEU A 124 18.85 0.54 -1.32
CA LEU A 124 19.38 1.09 -0.08
C LEU A 124 20.91 1.08 0.00
N ILE A 125 21.56 0.17 -0.74
CA ILE A 125 23.01 0.00 -0.74
C ILE A 125 23.64 0.90 -1.81
N GLY A 126 24.64 1.70 -1.41
CA GLY A 126 25.44 2.54 -2.31
C GLY A 126 25.07 4.02 -2.27
N SER A 127 25.27 4.72 -3.39
CA SER A 127 25.05 6.17 -3.53
C SER A 127 23.65 6.49 -4.07
N TRP A 128 23.22 7.76 -3.98
CA TRP A 128 21.95 8.22 -4.58
C TRP A 128 21.89 7.93 -6.09
N ALA A 129 22.98 8.15 -6.83
CA ALA A 129 23.03 7.90 -8.27
C ALA A 129 22.84 6.41 -8.60
N ARG A 130 23.45 5.52 -7.80
CA ARG A 130 23.23 4.07 -7.94
C ARG A 130 21.77 3.72 -7.67
N THR A 131 21.16 4.25 -6.61
CA THR A 131 19.73 4.05 -6.32
C THR A 131 18.86 4.48 -7.52
N ALA A 132 19.15 5.64 -8.13
CA ALA A 132 18.39 6.15 -9.26
C ALA A 132 18.52 5.24 -10.48
N LEU A 133 19.76 4.85 -10.83
CA LEU A 133 20.03 3.94 -11.94
C LEU A 133 19.37 2.57 -11.73
N THR A 134 19.48 2.00 -10.52
CA THR A 134 18.83 0.72 -10.19
C THR A 134 17.30 0.81 -10.26
N SER A 135 16.72 1.94 -9.83
CA SER A 135 15.28 2.18 -9.93
C SER A 135 14.81 2.20 -11.39
N VAL A 136 15.52 2.93 -12.26
CA VAL A 136 15.23 2.99 -13.70
C VAL A 136 15.42 1.63 -14.35
N ALA A 137 16.49 0.91 -14.04
CA ALA A 137 16.76 -0.42 -14.57
C ALA A 137 15.67 -1.43 -14.18
N LEU A 138 15.20 -1.41 -12.93
CA LEU A 138 14.13 -2.29 -12.47
C LEU A 138 12.77 -1.95 -13.11
N LEU A 139 12.46 -0.67 -13.30
CA LEU A 139 11.26 -0.25 -14.04
C LEU A 139 11.32 -0.67 -15.51
N ALA A 140 12.47 -0.51 -16.15
CA ALA A 140 12.69 -0.97 -17.53
C ALA A 140 12.56 -2.49 -17.64
N LEU A 141 13.10 -3.25 -16.67
CA LEU A 141 12.94 -4.70 -16.61
C LEU A 141 11.47 -5.11 -16.42
N MET A 142 10.71 -4.41 -15.58
CA MET A 142 9.27 -4.64 -15.40
C MET A 142 8.49 -4.37 -16.69
N ALA A 143 8.81 -3.28 -17.40
CA ALA A 143 8.21 -2.96 -18.69
C ALA A 143 8.53 -4.03 -19.74
N LEU A 144 9.80 -4.47 -19.82
CA LEU A 144 10.23 -5.55 -20.71
C LEU A 144 9.55 -6.88 -20.37
N TRP A 145 9.42 -7.22 -19.09
CA TRP A 145 8.73 -8.42 -18.66
C TRP A 145 7.26 -8.42 -19.11
N HIS A 146 6.57 -7.29 -18.91
CA HIS A 146 5.17 -7.13 -19.30
C HIS A 146 4.95 -7.31 -20.81
N THR A 147 5.89 -6.88 -21.65
CA THR A 147 5.78 -6.97 -23.11
C THR A 147 6.34 -8.26 -23.70
N ALA A 148 7.42 -8.81 -23.14
CA ALA A 148 8.17 -9.92 -23.75
C ALA A 148 7.93 -11.29 -23.11
N VAL A 149 7.44 -11.36 -21.86
CA VAL A 149 7.28 -12.63 -21.12
C VAL A 149 5.81 -12.94 -20.89
N THR A 150 5.15 -12.13 -20.07
CA THR A 150 3.73 -12.26 -19.75
C THR A 150 3.23 -10.94 -19.20
N PRO A 151 1.97 -10.54 -19.47
CA PRO A 151 1.42 -9.34 -18.88
C PRO A 151 1.47 -9.41 -17.35
N MET A 152 2.22 -8.49 -16.76
CA MET A 152 2.28 -8.25 -15.32
C MET A 152 1.14 -7.32 -14.89
N ASP A 153 0.71 -7.42 -13.63
CA ASP A 153 -0.14 -6.42 -13.00
C ASP A 153 0.58 -5.06 -12.95
N LEU A 154 0.10 -4.09 -13.72
CA LEU A 154 0.76 -2.81 -13.94
C LEU A 154 0.85 -1.94 -12.68
N ARG A 155 0.05 -2.24 -11.65
CA ARG A 155 0.16 -1.60 -10.34
C ARG A 155 1.51 -1.91 -9.68
N MET A 156 2.16 -3.01 -10.04
CA MET A 156 3.53 -3.32 -9.58
C MET A 156 4.51 -2.22 -10.01
N ALA A 157 4.47 -1.79 -11.27
CA ALA A 157 5.38 -0.78 -11.79
C ALA A 157 5.10 0.61 -11.18
N THR A 158 3.83 1.02 -11.10
CA THR A 158 3.46 2.35 -10.58
C THR A 158 3.82 2.50 -9.11
N GLN A 159 3.53 1.47 -8.32
CA GLN A 159 3.79 1.48 -6.89
C GLN A 159 5.27 1.26 -6.59
N PHE A 160 5.99 0.46 -7.39
CA PHE A 160 7.46 0.40 -7.28
C PHE A 160 8.09 1.76 -7.56
N ALA A 161 7.63 2.52 -8.55
CA ALA A 161 8.10 3.88 -8.80
C ALA A 161 7.84 4.82 -7.60
N ALA A 162 6.66 4.72 -6.98
CA ALA A 162 6.36 5.43 -5.74
C ALA A 162 7.31 5.02 -4.60
N PHE A 163 7.57 3.72 -4.42
CA PHE A 163 8.52 3.22 -3.41
C PHE A 163 9.93 3.76 -3.63
N ALA A 164 10.44 3.63 -4.85
CA ALA A 164 11.78 4.03 -5.24
C ALA A 164 11.99 5.54 -5.14
N SER A 165 11.01 6.35 -5.55
CA SER A 165 11.05 7.80 -5.35
C SER A 165 11.10 8.15 -3.86
N GLY A 166 10.34 7.47 -3.00
CA GLY A 166 10.45 7.61 -1.54
C GLY A 166 11.88 7.44 -1.04
N VAL A 167 12.56 6.37 -1.50
CA VAL A 167 13.98 6.13 -1.16
C VAL A 167 14.89 7.25 -1.69
N LEU A 168 14.70 7.69 -2.93
CA LEU A 168 15.52 8.73 -3.55
C LEU A 168 15.38 10.08 -2.84
N PHE A 169 14.17 10.47 -2.48
CA PHE A 169 13.90 11.75 -1.81
C PHE A 169 14.40 11.78 -0.36
N ALA A 170 14.30 10.65 0.34
CA ALA A 170 14.89 10.51 1.68
C ALA A 170 16.41 10.70 1.65
N ARG A 171 17.07 10.19 0.60
CA ARG A 171 18.54 10.25 0.44
C ARG A 171 19.03 11.56 -0.17
N GLY A 172 18.24 12.19 -1.04
CA GLY A 172 18.59 13.41 -1.77
C GLY A 172 18.16 14.72 -1.08
N GLY A 173 17.54 14.64 0.11
CA GLY A 173 17.19 15.80 0.92
C GLY A 173 15.95 16.57 0.46
N TRP A 174 14.77 15.94 0.53
CA TRP A 174 13.45 16.42 0.03
C TRP A 174 13.06 17.90 0.30
N ARG A 175 13.58 18.54 1.36
CA ARG A 175 13.19 19.90 1.78
C ARG A 175 13.64 20.98 0.80
N THR A 176 14.74 20.76 0.07
CA THR A 176 15.25 21.74 -0.90
C THR A 176 14.44 21.71 -2.20
N GLN A 177 13.96 20.54 -2.63
CA GLN A 177 13.21 20.37 -3.87
C GLN A 177 11.82 21.03 -3.80
N VAL A 178 11.13 20.96 -2.65
CA VAL A 178 9.78 21.55 -2.45
C VAL A 178 9.76 23.08 -2.38
N ARG A 179 10.92 23.74 -2.49
CA ARG A 179 11.02 25.21 -2.54
C ARG A 179 11.00 25.77 -3.96
N SER A 180 11.12 24.92 -4.98
CA SER A 180 11.18 25.34 -6.38
C SER A 180 9.78 25.45 -7.00
N ALA A 181 9.49 26.57 -7.67
CA ALA A 181 8.27 26.73 -8.47
C ALA A 181 8.13 25.63 -9.55
N ALA A 182 9.25 25.20 -10.12
CA ALA A 182 9.26 24.11 -11.11
C ALA A 182 8.74 22.79 -10.52
N PHE A 183 8.97 22.52 -9.22
CA PHE A 183 8.45 21.33 -8.55
C PHE A 183 6.93 21.36 -8.43
N TYR A 184 6.35 22.51 -8.05
CA TYR A 184 4.89 22.68 -7.99
C TYR A 184 4.25 22.55 -9.36
N LEU A 185 4.84 23.17 -10.39
CA LEU A 185 4.36 23.06 -11.77
C LEU A 185 4.43 21.62 -12.29
N ALA A 186 5.55 20.92 -12.04
CA ALA A 186 5.69 19.51 -12.41
C ALA A 186 4.66 18.62 -11.71
N THR A 187 4.38 18.88 -10.42
CA THR A 187 3.39 18.10 -9.66
C THR A 187 1.97 18.40 -10.16
N ALA A 188 1.64 19.66 -10.45
CA ALA A 188 0.35 20.02 -11.03
C ALA A 188 0.15 19.38 -12.41
N ALA A 189 1.16 19.44 -13.28
CA ALA A 189 1.13 18.78 -14.58
C ALA A 189 0.95 17.26 -14.47
N ALA A 190 1.63 16.62 -13.50
CA ALA A 190 1.49 15.19 -13.24
C ALA A 190 0.05 14.82 -12.80
N VAL A 191 -0.55 15.61 -11.91
CA VAL A 191 -1.94 15.40 -11.48
C VAL A 191 -2.92 15.61 -12.64
N ILE A 192 -2.73 16.66 -13.43
CA ILE A 192 -3.57 16.94 -14.62
C ILE A 192 -3.48 15.78 -15.62
N LEU A 193 -2.27 15.28 -15.89
CA LEU A 193 -2.04 14.14 -16.79
C LEU A 193 -2.72 12.86 -16.27
N GLN A 194 -2.63 12.60 -14.98
CA GLN A 194 -3.30 11.45 -14.38
C GLN A 194 -4.82 11.56 -14.49
N LEU A 195 -5.39 12.74 -14.21
CA LEU A 195 -6.83 12.97 -14.28
C LEU A 195 -7.35 12.92 -15.72
N SER A 196 -6.60 13.43 -16.70
CA SER A 196 -6.99 13.41 -18.12
C SER A 196 -7.01 11.99 -18.71
N THR A 197 -6.23 11.07 -18.14
CA THR A 197 -6.13 9.68 -18.58
C THR A 197 -6.86 8.70 -17.68
N ALA A 198 -7.57 9.17 -16.65
CA ALA A 198 -8.29 8.33 -15.70
C ALA A 198 -9.46 7.53 -16.31
N ARG A 199 -9.91 7.89 -17.52
CA ARG A 199 -10.98 7.22 -18.27
C ARG A 199 -10.46 6.29 -19.38
N GLN A 200 -9.15 6.25 -19.58
CA GLN A 200 -8.53 5.47 -20.66
C GLN A 200 -8.24 4.04 -20.20
N ASP A 201 -7.62 3.25 -21.07
CA ASP A 201 -7.19 1.89 -20.75
C ASP A 201 -6.28 1.85 -19.52
N GLU A 202 -6.40 0.76 -18.75
CA GLU A 202 -5.64 0.54 -17.51
C GLU A 202 -4.13 0.69 -17.74
N ALA A 203 -3.64 0.28 -18.91
CA ALA A 203 -2.25 0.44 -19.30
C ALA A 203 -1.82 1.91 -19.34
N ILE A 204 -2.60 2.76 -20.00
CA ILE A 204 -2.28 4.17 -20.12
C ILE A 204 -2.37 4.83 -18.75
N THR A 205 -3.47 4.59 -18.01
CA THR A 205 -3.69 5.16 -16.68
C THR A 205 -2.59 4.77 -15.69
N ALA A 206 -2.07 3.55 -15.75
CA ALA A 206 -0.98 3.11 -14.89
C ALA A 206 0.30 3.91 -15.16
N TRP A 207 0.77 3.94 -16.41
CA TRP A 207 2.02 4.62 -16.75
C TRP A 207 1.96 6.13 -16.54
N THR A 208 0.83 6.77 -16.84
CA THR A 208 0.64 8.21 -16.65
C THR A 208 0.46 8.61 -15.19
N ALA A 209 0.10 7.67 -14.30
CA ALA A 209 0.06 7.91 -12.85
C ALA A 209 1.46 7.98 -12.22
N VAL A 210 2.50 7.43 -12.85
CA VAL A 210 3.87 7.34 -12.29
C VAL A 210 4.41 8.69 -11.79
N PRO A 211 4.37 9.79 -12.58
CA PRO A 211 4.85 11.08 -12.10
C PRO A 211 4.08 11.58 -10.87
N ALA A 212 2.75 11.38 -10.86
CA ALA A 212 1.89 11.87 -9.80
C ALA A 212 2.13 11.11 -8.48
N VAL A 213 2.24 9.77 -8.53
CA VAL A 213 2.53 8.96 -7.33
C VAL A 213 3.95 9.16 -6.80
N CYS A 214 4.89 9.67 -7.61
CA CYS A 214 6.22 10.04 -7.16
C CYS A 214 6.27 11.44 -6.49
N LEU A 215 5.50 12.40 -7.00
CA LEU A 215 5.62 13.82 -6.63
C LEU A 215 4.60 14.26 -5.56
N VAL A 216 3.34 13.84 -5.68
CA VAL A 216 2.26 14.24 -4.76
C VAL A 216 2.56 13.90 -3.30
N PRO A 217 3.10 12.71 -2.95
CA PRO A 217 3.38 12.39 -1.55
C PRO A 217 4.36 13.34 -0.87
N ILE A 218 5.24 13.99 -1.63
CA ILE A 218 6.22 14.94 -1.11
C ILE A 218 5.56 16.27 -0.76
N LEU A 219 4.61 16.73 -1.59
CA LEU A 219 3.80 17.90 -1.24
C LEU A 219 2.97 17.64 0.00
N LEU A 220 2.40 16.43 0.13
CA LEU A 220 1.69 16.04 1.35
C LEU A 220 2.62 16.05 2.56
N LEU A 221 3.82 15.47 2.44
CA LEU A 221 4.83 15.47 3.49
C LEU A 221 5.24 16.89 3.89
N ALA A 222 5.48 17.77 2.92
CA ALA A 222 5.81 19.18 3.16
C ALA A 222 4.69 19.93 3.85
N GLY A 223 3.44 19.71 3.42
CA GLY A 223 2.25 20.29 4.04
C GLY A 223 2.09 19.84 5.49
N PHE A 224 2.26 18.55 5.79
CA PHE A 224 2.18 18.04 7.15
C PHE A 224 3.32 18.55 8.05
N ASP A 225 4.54 18.67 7.50
CA ASP A 225 5.69 19.22 8.22
C ASP A 225 5.50 20.71 8.55
N ALA A 226 4.94 21.50 7.63
CA ALA A 226 4.65 22.91 7.84
C ALA A 226 3.49 23.14 8.82
N LEU A 227 2.48 22.26 8.81
CA LEU A 227 1.30 22.42 9.63
C LEU A 227 1.53 22.04 11.10
N ALA A 228 2.41 21.07 11.39
CA ALA A 228 2.83 20.63 12.74
C ALA A 228 1.75 20.73 13.84
N GLN A 229 0.52 20.30 13.53
CA GLN A 229 -0.64 20.62 14.35
C GLN A 229 -0.78 19.69 15.57
N PRO A 230 -1.25 20.19 16.73
CA PRO A 230 -1.47 19.37 17.92
C PRO A 230 -2.40 18.16 17.70
N TRP A 231 -3.41 18.29 16.81
CA TRP A 231 -4.37 17.22 16.52
C TRP A 231 -3.72 15.97 15.90
N MET A 232 -2.56 16.11 15.25
CA MET A 232 -1.80 14.98 14.69
C MET A 232 -1.30 14.03 15.78
N LYS A 233 -1.16 14.51 17.02
CA LYS A 233 -0.79 13.70 18.20
C LYS A 233 -2.01 13.14 18.94
N SER A 234 -3.22 13.38 18.44
CA SER A 234 -4.45 12.94 19.09
C SER A 234 -4.48 11.41 19.23
N ARG A 235 -5.25 10.93 20.22
CA ARG A 235 -5.52 9.51 20.41
C ARG A 235 -6.15 8.87 19.16
N TRP A 236 -6.93 9.62 18.40
CA TRP A 236 -7.63 9.14 17.21
C TRP A 236 -6.69 8.89 16.04
N VAL A 237 -5.76 9.81 15.76
CA VAL A 237 -4.75 9.62 14.70
C VAL A 237 -3.87 8.41 15.04
N ARG A 238 -3.45 8.27 16.30
CA ARG A 238 -2.69 7.09 16.76
C ARG A 238 -3.48 5.80 16.61
N PHE A 239 -4.74 5.78 17.05
CA PHE A 239 -5.62 4.62 16.90
C PHE A 239 -5.81 4.22 15.43
N LEU A 240 -6.14 5.17 14.56
CA LEU A 240 -6.34 4.92 13.13
C LEU A 240 -5.06 4.46 12.45
N SER A 241 -3.92 5.06 12.79
CA SER A 241 -2.61 4.63 12.29
C SER A 241 -2.29 3.20 12.72
N HIS A 242 -2.51 2.88 13.99
CA HIS A 242 -2.31 1.54 14.55
C HIS A 242 -3.18 0.48 13.86
N ALA A 243 -4.49 0.73 13.74
CA ALA A 243 -5.43 -0.21 13.14
C ALA A 243 -5.29 -0.33 11.62
N SER A 244 -4.64 0.62 10.94
CA SER A 244 -4.70 0.75 9.47
C SER A 244 -4.22 -0.47 8.69
N PHE A 245 -3.12 -1.12 9.13
CA PHE A 245 -2.57 -2.28 8.43
C PHE A 245 -3.51 -3.49 8.52
N CYS A 246 -3.97 -3.83 9.73
CA CYS A 246 -4.97 -4.89 9.90
C CYS A 246 -6.31 -4.53 9.23
N ALA A 247 -6.73 -3.26 9.24
CA ALA A 247 -7.93 -2.83 8.52
C ALA A 247 -7.80 -3.12 7.03
N TYR A 248 -6.63 -2.87 6.44
CA TYR A 248 -6.38 -3.25 5.05
C TYR A 248 -6.48 -4.76 4.82
N LEU A 249 -5.87 -5.57 5.68
CA LEU A 249 -5.84 -7.03 5.54
C LEU A 249 -7.20 -7.71 5.76
N PHE A 250 -7.97 -7.25 6.76
CA PHE A 250 -9.13 -7.96 7.27
C PHE A 250 -10.48 -7.33 6.91
N HIS A 251 -10.53 -6.12 6.33
CA HIS A 251 -11.83 -5.47 6.06
C HIS A 251 -12.78 -6.31 5.20
N ARG A 252 -12.30 -6.95 4.12
CA ARG A 252 -13.16 -7.82 3.29
C ARG A 252 -13.66 -9.05 4.02
N ILE A 253 -12.87 -9.62 4.92
CA ILE A 253 -13.26 -10.74 5.76
C ILE A 253 -14.40 -10.29 6.69
N VAL A 254 -14.21 -9.16 7.37
CA VAL A 254 -15.23 -8.60 8.28
C VAL A 254 -16.51 -8.24 7.52
N TYR A 255 -16.42 -7.53 6.40
CA TYR A 255 -17.59 -7.21 5.58
C TYR A 255 -18.29 -8.47 5.07
N ALA A 256 -17.56 -9.47 4.55
CA ALA A 256 -18.16 -10.72 4.09
C ALA A 256 -18.90 -11.49 5.20
N LEU A 257 -18.38 -11.46 6.43
CA LEU A 257 -19.07 -12.05 7.58
C LEU A 257 -20.32 -11.26 7.97
N LEU A 258 -20.25 -9.93 7.95
CA LEU A 258 -21.38 -9.07 8.25
C LEU A 258 -22.50 -9.22 7.20
N GLU A 259 -22.16 -9.23 5.91
CA GLU A 259 -23.12 -9.45 4.81
C GLU A 259 -23.85 -10.78 4.92
N ARG A 260 -23.17 -11.84 5.41
CA ARG A 260 -23.82 -13.13 5.68
C ARG A 260 -24.79 -13.09 6.85
N ALA A 261 -24.61 -12.15 7.77
CA ALA A 261 -25.46 -12.02 8.95
C ALA A 261 -26.67 -11.10 8.69
N VAL A 262 -26.45 -9.96 8.03
CA VAL A 262 -27.49 -8.98 7.71
C VAL A 262 -27.19 -8.38 6.34
N GLN A 263 -28.16 -8.47 5.43
CA GLN A 263 -28.10 -7.86 4.11
C GLN A 263 -29.37 -7.03 3.88
N PRO A 264 -29.35 -5.71 4.20
CA PRO A 264 -30.50 -4.84 3.95
C PRO A 264 -30.84 -4.82 2.45
N HIS A 265 -32.14 -4.95 2.12
CA HIS A 265 -32.58 -4.95 0.73
C HIS A 265 -32.55 -3.57 0.06
N ASP A 266 -32.66 -2.49 0.85
CA ASP A 266 -32.56 -1.12 0.36
C ASP A 266 -31.10 -0.67 0.27
N ALA A 267 -30.72 -0.11 -0.88
CA ALA A 267 -29.34 0.29 -1.19
C ALA A 267 -28.79 1.37 -0.25
N LEU A 268 -29.61 2.37 0.11
CA LEU A 268 -29.19 3.44 1.00
C LEU A 268 -29.04 2.91 2.42
N LEU A 269 -30.01 2.12 2.89
CA LEU A 269 -29.96 1.49 4.21
C LEU A 269 -28.76 0.54 4.33
N HIS A 270 -28.44 -0.19 3.26
CA HIS A 270 -27.27 -1.07 3.19
C HIS A 270 -25.97 -0.27 3.32
N TRP A 271 -25.83 0.85 2.59
CA TRP A 271 -24.67 1.74 2.72
C TRP A 271 -24.54 2.35 4.12
N LEU A 272 -25.65 2.86 4.67
CA LEU A 272 -25.68 3.44 6.02
C LEU A 272 -25.34 2.40 7.08
N TRP A 273 -25.78 1.15 6.91
CA TRP A 273 -25.45 0.06 7.81
C TRP A 273 -23.96 -0.32 7.73
N LEU A 274 -23.41 -0.45 6.52
CA LEU A 274 -21.98 -0.72 6.37
C LEU A 274 -21.11 0.42 6.90
N LEU A 275 -21.54 1.68 6.80
CA LEU A 275 -20.82 2.82 7.40
C LEU A 275 -20.98 2.92 8.91
N GLY A 276 -22.20 2.76 9.41
CA GLY A 276 -22.52 2.93 10.83
C GLY A 276 -22.13 1.74 11.69
N VAL A 277 -22.08 0.54 11.11
CA VAL A 277 -21.78 -0.72 11.82
C VAL A 277 -20.53 -1.38 11.23
N GLY A 278 -20.50 -1.58 9.91
CA GLY A 278 -19.41 -2.30 9.25
C GLY A 278 -18.04 -1.67 9.45
N LEU A 279 -17.89 -0.39 9.11
CA LEU A 279 -16.60 0.31 9.23
C LEU A 279 -16.11 0.41 10.70
N PRO A 280 -16.94 0.76 11.69
CA PRO A 280 -16.55 0.67 13.10
C PRO A 280 -16.11 -0.74 13.51
N MET A 281 -16.82 -1.78 13.07
CA MET A 281 -16.46 -3.17 13.34
C MET A 281 -15.10 -3.52 12.73
N VAL A 282 -14.86 -3.14 11.46
CA VAL A 282 -13.56 -3.30 10.80
C VAL A 282 -12.45 -2.67 11.64
N LEU A 283 -12.63 -1.42 12.08
CA LEU A 283 -11.63 -0.72 12.88
C LEU A 283 -11.40 -1.38 14.25
N ALA A 284 -12.46 -1.80 14.94
CA ALA A 284 -12.38 -2.44 16.24
C ALA A 284 -11.67 -3.80 16.16
N VAL A 285 -12.12 -4.69 15.25
CA VAL A 285 -11.50 -6.00 15.01
C VAL A 285 -10.04 -5.84 14.60
N SER A 286 -9.74 -4.88 13.73
CA SER A 286 -8.38 -4.63 13.26
C SER A 286 -7.45 -4.12 14.35
N ALA A 287 -7.93 -3.21 15.21
CA ALA A 287 -7.19 -2.74 16.36
C ALA A 287 -6.92 -3.87 17.36
N PHE A 288 -7.90 -4.75 17.58
CA PHE A 288 -7.74 -5.92 18.43
C PHE A 288 -6.70 -6.90 17.87
N ILE A 289 -6.81 -7.30 16.60
CA ILE A 289 -5.85 -8.20 15.94
C ILE A 289 -4.43 -7.60 15.99
N GLN A 290 -4.28 -6.32 15.65
CA GLN A 290 -2.98 -5.65 15.69
C GLN A 290 -2.39 -5.65 17.10
N THR A 291 -3.20 -5.34 18.11
CA THR A 291 -2.74 -5.30 19.51
C THR A 291 -2.34 -6.69 20.02
N ALA A 292 -3.15 -7.71 19.75
CA ALA A 292 -2.84 -9.09 20.12
C ALA A 292 -1.56 -9.59 19.43
N TYR A 293 -1.37 -9.22 18.16
CA TYR A 293 -0.17 -9.59 17.43
C TYR A 293 1.09 -8.89 17.95
N ASP A 294 0.98 -7.59 18.25
CA ASP A 294 2.09 -6.83 18.82
C ASP A 294 2.45 -7.36 20.22
N ASP A 295 1.46 -7.73 21.04
CA ASP A 295 1.67 -8.35 22.34
C ASP A 295 2.38 -9.71 22.24
N LEU A 296 1.93 -10.57 21.31
CA LEU A 296 2.56 -11.85 21.02
C LEU A 296 4.03 -11.66 20.61
N LEU A 297 4.31 -10.69 19.74
CA LEU A 297 5.68 -10.38 19.33
C LEU A 297 6.52 -9.88 20.50
N GLN A 298 5.95 -9.12 21.44
CA GLN A 298 6.68 -8.51 22.54
C GLN A 298 6.93 -9.47 23.71
N HIS A 299 5.91 -10.20 24.14
CA HIS A 299 5.94 -11.04 25.35
C HIS A 299 6.01 -12.53 25.01
N GLY A 300 5.32 -12.99 23.98
CA GLY A 300 5.28 -14.41 23.59
C GLY A 300 6.52 -14.87 22.81
N MET A 301 7.20 -13.95 22.12
CA MET A 301 8.38 -14.26 21.29
C MET A 301 9.53 -13.25 21.50
N PRO A 302 10.09 -13.09 22.72
CA PRO A 302 11.06 -12.05 23.03
C PRO A 302 12.36 -12.14 22.20
N ALA A 303 12.73 -13.34 21.75
CA ALA A 303 13.83 -13.53 20.80
C ALA A 303 13.55 -12.92 19.41
N LEU A 304 12.28 -12.88 18.99
CA LEU A 304 11.83 -12.27 17.74
C LEU A 304 11.48 -10.78 17.91
N SER A 305 11.10 -10.35 19.11
CA SER A 305 10.75 -8.96 19.44
C SER A 305 11.90 -7.99 19.16
N LYS A 306 13.14 -8.39 19.48
CA LYS A 306 14.37 -7.63 19.17
C LYS A 306 14.54 -7.35 17.68
N PHE A 307 13.97 -8.20 16.83
CA PHE A 307 13.98 -8.03 15.38
C PHE A 307 12.74 -7.24 14.91
N ALA A 308 11.56 -7.45 15.48
CA ALA A 308 10.35 -6.73 15.04
C ALA A 308 10.37 -5.21 15.35
N ARG A 309 11.05 -4.79 16.43
CA ARG A 309 11.14 -3.39 16.86
C ARG A 309 12.23 -2.63 16.07
N SER A 310 11.98 -2.31 14.80
CA SER A 310 12.80 -1.33 14.07
C SER A 310 12.09 -0.72 12.86
#